data_AF-A0A7L2ID55-F1
#
_entry.id   AF-A0A7L2ID55-F1
#
_cell.length_a   1.000
_cell.length_b   1.000
_cell.length_c   1.000
_cell.angle_alpha   90.00
_cell.angle_beta   90.00
_cell.angle_gamma   90.00
#
_symmetry.space_group_name_H-M   'P 1'
#
loop_
_entity.id
_entity.type
_entity.pdbx_description
1 polymer ?
#
loop_
_entity_poly.entity_id
_entity_poly.type
_entity_poly.pdbx_seq_one_letter_code
_entity_poly.pdbx_strand_id
1 'polypeptide(L)' 'LPERDRTELKRRKLLLEVTLKTYWIRKGRAFSTAVARQETELTPEMIATGSWRQLPFKPYNFSALGLPPACGHLHPLLK' A
#
# COMPACT_ATOMS: atom_id res chain seq x y z
N LEU A 1 -11.51 30.58 22.75
CA LEU A 1 -10.88 31.48 21.76
C LEU A 1 -11.69 31.42 20.49
N PRO A 2 -12.25 32.55 20.04
CA PRO A 2 -12.78 32.71 18.68
C PRO A 2 -11.78 32.23 17.61
N GLU A 3 -12.27 31.75 16.46
CA GLU A 3 -11.43 31.21 15.38
C GLU A 3 -10.40 32.23 14.84
N ARG A 4 -10.78 33.51 14.81
CA ARG A 4 -9.88 34.62 14.44
C ARG A 4 -8.64 34.67 15.34
N ASP A 5 -8.83 34.58 16.65
CA ASP A 5 -7.75 34.66 17.63
C ASP A 5 -6.87 33.41 17.59
N ARG A 6 -7.47 32.23 17.37
CA ARG A 6 -6.72 30.97 17.18
C ARG A 6 -5.82 31.04 15.96
N THR A 7 -6.30 31.60 14.86
CA THR A 7 -5.53 31.71 13.61
C THR A 7 -4.37 32.69 13.75
N GLU A 8 -4.59 33.84 14.40
CA GLU A 8 -3.50 34.78 14.71
C GLU A 8 -2.43 34.15 15.62
N LEU A 9 -2.84 33.46 16.69
CA LEU A 9 -1.91 32.81 17.61
C LEU A 9 -1.12 31.67 16.95
N LYS A 10 -1.76 30.88 16.07
CA LYS A 10 -1.08 29.87 15.23
C LYS A 10 -0.05 30.50 14.30
N ARG A 11 -0.41 31.58 13.60
CA ARG A 11 0.50 32.31 12.69
C ARG A 11 1.72 32.85 13.43
N ARG A 12 1.53 33.30 14.68
CA ARG A 12 2.60 33.83 15.56
C ARG A 12 3.40 32.73 16.26
N LYS A 13 3.12 31.44 16.01
CA LYS A 13 3.75 30.27 16.67
C LYS A 13 3.54 30.23 18.19
N LEU A 14 2.47 30.86 18.69
CA LEU A 14 2.11 30.91 20.12
C LEU A 14 1.08 29.83 20.49
N LEU A 15 0.49 29.16 19.49
CA LEU A 15 -0.47 28.08 19.67
C LEU A 15 -0.15 26.98 18.66
N LEU A 16 -0.10 25.74 19.13
CA LEU A 16 0.11 24.56 18.30
C LEU A 16 -1.10 23.63 18.44
N GLU A 17 -1.69 23.24 17.32
CA GLU A 17 -2.76 22.25 17.30
C GLU A 17 -2.15 20.86 17.10
N VAL A 18 -2.43 19.95 18.03
CA VAL A 18 -2.01 18.55 17.93
C VAL A 18 -3.22 17.72 17.56
N THR A 19 -3.22 17.14 16.36
CA THR A 19 -4.27 16.21 15.94
C THR A 19 -3.93 14.80 16.38
N LEU A 20 -4.72 14.24 17.29
CA LEU A 20 -4.57 12.86 17.77
C LEU A 20 -5.44 11.93 16.91
N LYS A 21 -4.80 11.14 16.04
CA LYS A 21 -5.49 10.15 15.19
C LYS A 21 -5.63 8.84 15.96
N THR A 22 -6.86 8.44 16.26
CA THR A 22 -7.16 7.16 16.91
C THR A 22 -8.05 6.33 15.99
N TYR A 23 -7.90 5.00 16.06
CA TYR A 23 -8.67 4.05 15.26
C TYR A 23 -9.36 3.04 16.18
N TRP A 24 -10.65 2.83 15.95
CA TRP A 24 -11.41 1.75 16.58
C TRP A 24 -11.48 0.57 15.63
N ILE A 25 -10.61 -0.42 15.85
CA ILE A 25 -10.50 -1.60 14.97
C ILE A 25 -11.46 -2.68 15.47
N ARG A 26 -12.25 -3.27 14.56
CA ARG A 26 -13.16 -4.40 14.84
C ARG A 26 -12.88 -5.55 13.86
N LYS A 27 -13.19 -6.78 14.28
CA LYS A 27 -13.08 -7.96 13.42
C LYS A 27 -14.02 -7.82 12.22
N GLY A 28 -13.47 -7.78 11.00
CA GLY A 28 -14.23 -7.79 9.76
C GLY A 28 -14.52 -9.19 9.24
N ARG A 29 -15.20 -9.30 8.09
CA ARG A 29 -15.53 -10.61 7.46
C ARG A 29 -14.31 -11.45 7.09
N ALA A 30 -13.18 -10.80 6.80
CA ALA A 30 -11.91 -11.45 6.49
C ALA A 30 -10.98 -11.60 7.72
N PHE A 31 -11.48 -11.36 8.94
CA PHE A 31 -10.68 -11.56 10.15
C PHE A 31 -10.41 -13.04 10.36
N SER A 32 -9.14 -13.40 10.47
CA SER A 32 -8.68 -14.76 10.75
C SER A 32 -7.53 -14.71 11.76
N THR A 33 -7.49 -15.68 12.67
CA THR A 33 -6.35 -15.90 13.59
C THR A 33 -5.29 -16.81 12.98
N ALA A 34 -5.56 -17.43 11.83
CA ALA A 34 -4.64 -18.26 11.08
C ALA A 34 -4.13 -17.51 9.85
N VAL A 35 -2.84 -17.68 9.52
CA VAL A 35 -2.21 -17.13 8.32
C VAL A 35 -2.60 -18.02 7.13
N ALA A 36 -3.52 -17.53 6.29
CA ALA A 36 -3.81 -18.16 5.01
C ALA A 36 -2.68 -17.85 4.02
N ARG A 37 -2.27 -18.85 3.23
CA ARG A 37 -1.41 -18.61 2.07
C ARG A 37 -2.21 -17.81 1.05
N GLN A 38 -1.76 -16.60 0.76
CA GLN A 38 -2.29 -15.79 -0.32
C GLN A 38 -1.63 -16.22 -1.62
N GLU A 39 -2.42 -16.33 -2.68
CA GLU A 39 -1.89 -16.67 -4.00
C GLU A 39 -1.02 -15.53 -4.52
N THR A 40 0.11 -15.88 -5.13
CA THR A 40 1.10 -14.87 -5.59
C THR A 40 0.83 -14.46 -7.04
N GLU A 41 0.44 -15.42 -7.87
CA GLU A 41 0.21 -15.21 -9.30
C GLU A 41 -1.08 -15.89 -9.76
N LEU A 42 -1.63 -15.36 -10.84
CA LEU A 42 -2.80 -15.94 -11.49
C LEU A 42 -2.34 -17.11 -12.36
N THR A 43 -2.87 -18.32 -12.12
CA THR A 43 -2.55 -19.49 -12.94
C THR A 43 -3.62 -19.76 -14.02
N PRO A 44 -3.27 -20.44 -15.13
CA PRO A 44 -4.23 -20.81 -16.17
C PRO A 44 -5.38 -21.68 -15.64
N GLU A 45 -5.11 -22.57 -14.69
CA GLU A 45 -6.12 -23.45 -14.06
C GLU A 45 -7.10 -22.62 -13.24
N MET A 46 -6.63 -21.59 -12.54
CA MET A 46 -7.51 -20.68 -11.81
C MET A 46 -8.45 -19.96 -12.75
N ILE A 47 -7.97 -19.53 -13.93
CA ILE A 47 -8.79 -18.90 -14.98
C ILE A 47 -9.84 -19.89 -15.50
N ALA A 48 -9.42 -21.11 -15.83
CA ALA A 48 -10.30 -22.15 -16.36
C ALA A 48 -11.40 -22.57 -15.36
N THR A 49 -11.07 -22.63 -14.07
CA THR A 49 -11.99 -23.03 -13.00
C THR A 49 -12.78 -21.87 -12.39
N GLY A 50 -12.38 -20.62 -12.64
CA GLY A 50 -12.98 -19.42 -12.04
C GLY A 50 -12.62 -19.17 -10.57
N SER A 51 -11.73 -19.99 -9.99
CA SER A 51 -11.33 -19.92 -8.56
C SER A 51 -10.60 -18.62 -8.19
N TRP A 52 -9.97 -17.94 -9.15
CA TRP A 52 -9.33 -16.63 -8.95
C TRP A 52 -10.25 -15.55 -8.38
N ARG A 53 -11.58 -15.69 -8.52
CA ARG A 53 -12.55 -14.70 -8.02
C ARG A 53 -12.71 -14.71 -6.51
N GLN A 54 -12.38 -15.84 -5.87
CA GLN A 54 -12.68 -16.10 -4.46
C GLN A 54 -11.42 -16.17 -3.60
N LEU A 55 -10.25 -16.38 -4.21
CA LEU A 55 -8.98 -16.50 -3.52
C LEU A 55 -8.34 -15.12 -3.24
N PRO A 56 -7.80 -14.89 -2.04
CA PRO A 56 -7.07 -13.67 -1.73
C PRO A 56 -5.66 -13.71 -2.35
N PHE A 57 -5.32 -12.68 -3.11
CA PHE A 57 -3.99 -12.50 -3.69
C PHE A 57 -3.11 -11.62 -2.81
N LYS A 58 -1.80 -11.87 -2.84
CA LYS A 58 -0.81 -11.01 -2.20
C LYS A 58 -0.83 -9.63 -2.88
N PRO A 59 -0.94 -8.51 -2.14
CA PRO A 59 -0.88 -7.18 -2.73
C PRO A 59 0.45 -6.96 -3.45
N TYR A 60 0.38 -6.45 -4.68
CA TYR A 60 1.56 -6.16 -5.46
C TYR A 60 2.27 -4.90 -4.91
N ASN A 61 3.59 -4.99 -4.74
CA ASN A 61 4.40 -3.85 -4.29
C ASN A 61 4.78 -2.96 -5.50
N PHE A 62 3.93 -1.97 -5.80
CA PHE A 62 4.17 -1.01 -6.89
C PHE A 62 5.36 -0.05 -6.65
N SER A 63 5.92 -0.02 -5.44
CA SER A 63 7.10 0.80 -5.14
C SER A 63 8.42 0.07 -5.40
N ALA A 64 8.39 -1.22 -5.77
CA ALA A 64 9.59 -1.98 -6.09
C ALA A 64 10.02 -1.78 -7.56
N LEU A 65 11.34 -1.79 -7.80
CA LEU A 65 11.87 -1.92 -9.15
C LEU A 65 11.57 -3.32 -9.68
N GLY A 66 11.04 -3.40 -10.91
CA GLY A 66 10.78 -4.67 -11.58
C GLY A 66 12.07 -5.40 -11.99
N LEU A 67 11.91 -6.63 -12.45
CA LEU A 67 13.01 -7.38 -13.05
C LEU A 67 13.37 -6.74 -14.41
N PRO A 68 14.62 -6.29 -14.62
CA PRO A 68 15.04 -5.81 -15.93
C PRO A 68 15.04 -6.99 -16.91
N PRO A 69 14.55 -6.80 -18.15
CA PRO A 69 14.62 -7.85 -19.17
C PRO A 69 16.08 -8.14 -19.51
N ALA A 70 16.36 -9.40 -19.85
CA ALA A 70 17.67 -9.76 -20.39
C ALA A 70 17.87 -9.05 -21.74
N CYS A 71 18.89 -8.20 -21.84
CA CYS A 71 19.24 -7.49 -23.06
C CYS A 71 20.74 -7.60 -23.37
N GLY A 72 21.09 -7.47 -24.65
CA GLY A 72 22.48 -7.34 -25.07
C GLY A 72 23.05 -5.99 -24.64
N HIS A 73 24.35 -5.96 -24.34
CA HIS A 73 25.04 -4.74 -23.91
C HIS A 73 26.18 -4.43 -24.88
N LEU A 74 26.24 -3.18 -25.35
CA LEU A 74 27.40 -2.68 -26.11
C LEU A 74 28.51 -2.29 -25.14
N HIS A 75 29.76 -2.53 -25.53
CA HIS A 75 30.92 -2.15 -24.73
C HIS A 75 30.94 -0.62 -24.54
N PRO A 76 31.04 -0.10 -23.30
CA PRO A 76 30.93 1.34 -23.03
C PRO A 76 31.94 2.21 -23.77
N LEU A 77 33.15 1.68 -24.04
CA LEU A 77 34.22 2.39 -24.75
C LEU A 77 34.05 2.39 -26.28
N LEU A 78 33.24 1.48 -26.83
CA LEU A 78 32.99 1.36 -28.28
C LEU A 78 31.71 2.10 -28.68
N LYS A 79 31.22 2.99 -27.80
CA LYS A 79 30.13 3.93 -28.04
C LYS A 79 30.67 5.35 -28.13
#